data_AF-A0A3C1RYV0-F1
#
_entry.id   AF-A0A3C1RYV0-F1
#
_cell.length_a   1.000
_cell.length_b   1.000
_cell.length_c   1.000
_cell.angle_alpha   90.00
_cell.angle_beta   90.00
_cell.angle_gamma   90.00
#
_symmetry.space_group_name_H-M   'P 1'
#
loop_
_entity.id
_entity.type
_entity.pdbx_description
1 polymer ?
#
loop_
_entity_poly.entity_id
_entity_poly.type
_entity_poly.pdbx_seq_one_letter_code
_entity_poly.pdbx_strand_id
1 'polypeptide(L)'
;MEIRHPYFHNNVFGEHYIKNRLIKTLEKNKLNTFDSPIFIQCFEVEPLQYINTKSTVKLVQLISAYNINKDGSLDVNVPDGEFISYGAPYDFYVNGDKRTYEFFTTKEGMKFTASYTDGIGPWKPFIISYKSDSNNITLLEPTNFVKLAHTHGLQVHPYTFRNENIQWSGRNPENEYHLFFNAGVDGLFTDHTEEATKALNSWLEKNKVEKQ
;
A
#
# COMPACT_ATOMS: atom_id res chain seq x y z
N MET A 1 11.43 0.53 -5.16
CA MET A 1 12.08 1.71 -4.54
C MET A 1 10.99 2.65 -4.04
N GLU A 2 11.18 3.28 -2.90
CA GLU A 2 10.23 4.27 -2.37
C GLU A 2 10.83 5.68 -2.42
N ILE A 3 10.05 6.64 -2.90
CA ILE A 3 10.42 8.06 -2.83
C ILE A 3 9.88 8.63 -1.52
N ARG A 4 10.77 9.05 -0.63
CA ARG A 4 10.41 9.62 0.68
C ARG A 4 10.35 11.15 0.58
N HIS A 5 9.23 11.73 1.03
CA HIS A 5 9.01 13.18 1.17
C HIS A 5 9.45 14.03 -0.05
N PRO A 6 8.98 13.72 -1.27
CA PRO A 6 9.38 14.47 -2.47
C PRO A 6 9.03 15.96 -2.41
N TYR A 7 7.92 16.38 -1.78
CA TYR A 7 7.65 17.81 -1.58
C TYR A 7 8.75 18.52 -0.79
N PHE A 8 9.24 17.91 0.30
CA PHE A 8 10.38 18.46 1.06
C PHE A 8 11.61 18.61 0.17
N HIS A 9 11.91 17.60 -0.65
CA HIS A 9 13.05 17.65 -1.57
C HIS A 9 12.90 18.74 -2.63
N ASN A 10 11.68 19.02 -3.11
CA ASN A 10 11.44 20.12 -4.04
C ASN A 10 11.80 21.48 -3.41
N ASN A 11 11.43 21.69 -2.14
CA ASN A 11 11.71 22.93 -1.43
C ASN A 11 13.20 23.15 -1.16
N VAL A 12 13.96 22.08 -0.95
CA VAL A 12 15.39 22.17 -0.60
C VAL A 12 16.29 22.14 -1.84
N PHE A 13 15.96 21.32 -2.85
CA PHE A 13 16.84 21.04 -3.98
C PHE A 13 16.30 21.50 -5.34
N GLY A 14 15.10 22.08 -5.36
CA GLY A 14 14.43 22.53 -6.56
C GLY A 14 13.41 21.52 -7.10
N GLU A 15 12.50 22.01 -7.92
CA GLU A 15 11.37 21.26 -8.43
C GLU A 15 11.80 19.99 -9.17
N HIS A 16 11.11 18.89 -8.89
CA HIS A 16 11.35 17.57 -9.49
C HIS A 16 12.75 16.98 -9.30
N TYR A 17 13.58 17.52 -8.41
CA TYR A 17 14.98 17.11 -8.26
C TYR A 17 15.13 15.59 -8.02
N ILE A 18 14.45 15.06 -7.00
CA ILE A 18 14.55 13.64 -6.64
C ILE A 18 13.94 12.75 -7.73
N LYS A 19 12.84 13.19 -8.35
CA LYS A 19 12.13 12.47 -9.42
C LYS A 19 12.99 12.34 -10.67
N ASN A 20 13.62 13.43 -11.10
CA ASN A 20 14.53 13.45 -12.24
C ASN A 20 15.81 12.62 -11.99
N ARG A 21 16.34 12.64 -10.77
CA ARG A 21 17.48 11.78 -10.39
C ARG A 21 17.12 10.31 -10.41
N LEU A 22 15.94 9.96 -9.90
CA LEU A 22 15.44 8.60 -9.95
C LEU A 22 15.31 8.11 -11.40
N ILE A 23 14.62 8.86 -12.27
CA ILE A 23 14.43 8.51 -13.68
C ILE A 23 15.79 8.29 -14.37
N LYS A 24 16.72 9.23 -14.23
CA LYS A 24 18.09 9.10 -14.79
C LYS A 24 18.81 7.85 -14.28
N THR A 25 18.58 7.48 -13.02
CA THR A 25 19.17 6.28 -12.42
C THR A 25 18.55 5.02 -13.00
N LEU A 26 17.23 4.98 -13.20
CA LEU A 26 16.55 3.87 -13.86
C LEU A 26 17.03 3.69 -15.30
N GLU A 27 17.13 4.78 -16.07
CA GLU A 27 17.63 4.78 -17.45
C GLU A 27 19.05 4.24 -17.54
N LYS A 28 19.96 4.77 -16.69
CA LYS A 28 21.36 4.33 -16.64
C LYS A 28 21.49 2.83 -16.36
N ASN A 29 20.58 2.26 -15.58
CA ASN A 29 20.59 0.85 -15.20
C ASN A 29 19.70 -0.03 -16.08
N LYS A 30 19.08 0.51 -17.16
CA LYS A 30 18.14 -0.20 -18.03
C LYS A 30 16.93 -0.79 -17.28
N LEU A 31 16.45 -0.05 -16.28
CA LEU A 31 15.30 -0.40 -15.44
C LEU A 31 14.10 0.54 -15.65
N ASN A 32 14.08 1.32 -16.74
CA ASN A 32 13.07 2.36 -17.01
C ASN A 32 12.00 1.90 -18.02
N THR A 33 11.50 0.67 -17.86
CA THR A 33 10.43 0.12 -18.70
C THR A 33 9.41 -0.63 -17.84
N PHE A 34 8.20 -0.82 -18.36
CA PHE A 34 7.14 -1.56 -17.68
C PHE A 34 7.54 -2.99 -17.30
N ASP A 35 8.28 -3.68 -18.17
CA ASP A 35 8.74 -5.06 -17.95
C ASP A 35 9.91 -5.16 -16.96
N SER A 36 10.51 -4.03 -16.58
CA SER A 36 11.61 -4.03 -15.61
C SER A 36 11.14 -4.61 -14.25
N PRO A 37 11.99 -5.36 -13.54
CA PRO A 37 11.65 -6.00 -12.26
C PRO A 37 11.71 -5.00 -11.10
N ILE A 38 11.08 -3.84 -11.27
CA ILE A 38 11.07 -2.76 -10.30
C ILE A 38 9.69 -2.10 -10.24
N PHE A 39 9.31 -1.75 -9.02
CA PHE A 39 8.21 -0.84 -8.73
C PHE A 39 8.76 0.42 -8.07
N ILE A 40 8.17 1.57 -8.41
CA ILE A 40 8.40 2.83 -7.71
C ILE A 40 7.15 3.17 -6.92
N GLN A 41 7.29 3.43 -5.62
CA GLN A 41 6.16 3.70 -4.74
C GLN A 41 6.32 5.03 -3.99
N CYS A 42 5.20 5.66 -3.66
CA CYS A 42 5.17 6.91 -2.89
C CYS A 42 3.82 7.09 -2.19
N PHE A 43 3.82 7.76 -1.03
CA PHE A 43 2.61 8.21 -0.36
C PHE A 43 2.02 9.50 -0.97
N GLU A 44 2.87 10.36 -1.53
CA GLU A 44 2.47 11.57 -2.25
C GLU A 44 2.06 11.22 -3.70
N VAL A 45 1.10 11.96 -4.25
CA VAL A 45 0.41 11.65 -5.53
C VAL A 45 1.11 12.28 -6.74
N GLU A 46 1.37 13.59 -6.69
CA GLU A 46 2.02 14.35 -7.76
C GLU A 46 3.35 13.72 -8.21
N PRO A 47 4.21 13.18 -7.32
CA PRO A 47 5.45 12.56 -7.74
C PRO A 47 5.26 11.39 -8.69
N LEU A 48 4.26 10.54 -8.42
CA LEU A 48 3.93 9.39 -9.26
C LEU A 48 3.33 9.88 -10.59
N GLN A 49 2.43 10.86 -10.54
CA GLN A 49 1.88 11.48 -11.75
C GLN A 49 2.98 12.08 -12.64
N TYR A 50 3.94 12.79 -12.06
CA TYR A 50 5.08 13.34 -12.79
C TYR A 50 5.91 12.25 -13.46
N ILE A 51 6.26 11.19 -12.71
CA ILE A 51 7.05 10.07 -13.26
C ILE A 51 6.30 9.37 -14.38
N ASN A 52 4.98 9.19 -14.26
CA ASN A 52 4.14 8.59 -15.29
C ASN A 52 4.18 9.37 -16.63
N THR A 53 4.47 10.68 -16.60
CA THR A 53 4.66 11.47 -17.85
C THR A 53 6.01 11.26 -18.52
N LYS A 54 6.98 10.63 -17.84
CA LYS A 54 8.39 10.53 -18.26
C LYS A 54 8.90 9.10 -18.36
N SER A 55 8.18 8.13 -17.81
CA SER A 55 8.60 6.75 -17.65
C SER A 55 7.42 5.80 -17.76
N THR A 56 7.67 4.58 -18.21
CA THR A 56 6.69 3.48 -18.20
C THR A 56 6.97 2.47 -17.09
N VAL A 57 7.89 2.77 -16.16
CA VAL A 57 8.17 1.91 -15.00
C VAL A 57 6.91 1.74 -14.15
N LYS A 58 6.74 0.56 -13.54
CA LYS A 58 5.56 0.30 -12.70
C LYS A 58 5.53 1.21 -11.47
N LEU A 59 4.39 1.86 -11.24
CA LEU A 59 4.17 2.80 -10.14
C LEU A 59 3.14 2.26 -9.14
N VAL A 60 3.34 2.57 -7.85
CA VAL A 60 2.45 2.14 -6.77
C VAL A 60 2.11 3.31 -5.83
N GLN A 61 0.82 3.61 -5.69
CA GLN A 61 0.33 4.57 -4.69
C GLN A 61 0.31 3.92 -3.31
N LEU A 62 1.00 4.49 -2.32
CA LEU A 62 0.91 4.06 -0.93
C LEU A 62 -0.21 4.80 -0.19
N ILE A 63 -0.94 4.11 0.67
CA ILE A 63 -2.00 4.72 1.51
C ILE A 63 -1.91 4.22 2.95
N SER A 64 -2.20 5.11 3.91
CA SER A 64 -2.14 4.84 5.34
C SER A 64 -3.43 5.28 6.06
N ALA A 65 -3.53 4.94 7.34
CA ALA A 65 -4.45 5.60 8.27
C ALA A 65 -3.67 5.97 9.54
N TYR A 66 -4.23 6.86 10.37
CA TYR A 66 -3.66 7.24 11.66
C TYR A 66 -3.80 6.11 12.68
N ASN A 67 -4.98 5.49 12.74
CA ASN A 67 -5.25 4.43 13.71
C ASN A 67 -6.35 3.45 13.23
N ILE A 68 -6.53 2.37 13.98
CA ILE A 68 -7.71 1.51 13.94
C ILE A 68 -8.54 1.83 15.19
N ASN A 69 -9.80 2.22 15.01
CA ASN A 69 -10.75 2.41 16.08
C ASN A 69 -11.12 1.06 16.73
N LYS A 70 -11.69 1.09 17.94
CA LYS A 70 -12.07 -0.14 18.66
C LYS A 70 -13.04 -1.04 17.87
N ASP A 71 -13.88 -0.43 17.04
CA ASP A 71 -14.83 -1.15 16.17
C ASP A 71 -14.20 -1.69 14.87
N GLY A 72 -12.91 -1.45 14.65
CA GLY A 72 -12.13 -1.86 13.50
C GLY A 72 -12.20 -0.88 12.31
N SER A 73 -12.95 0.21 12.41
CA SER A 73 -12.91 1.27 11.39
C SER A 73 -11.55 1.97 11.40
N LEU A 74 -11.09 2.44 10.24
CA LEU A 74 -9.83 3.17 10.13
C LEU A 74 -10.08 4.65 10.41
N ASP A 75 -9.21 5.25 11.21
CA ASP A 75 -9.23 6.68 11.47
C ASP A 75 -8.17 7.37 10.63
N VAL A 76 -8.59 8.27 9.74
CA VAL A 76 -7.71 9.13 8.95
C VAL A 76 -7.64 10.56 9.51
N ASN A 77 -8.35 10.85 10.60
CA ASN A 77 -8.25 12.14 11.27
C ASN A 77 -6.96 12.15 12.10
N VAL A 78 -6.01 12.97 11.66
CA VAL A 78 -4.73 13.13 12.35
C VAL A 78 -4.87 14.29 13.36
N PRO A 79 -4.62 14.06 14.66
CA PRO A 79 -4.65 15.12 15.66
C PRO A 79 -3.63 16.23 15.40
N ASP A 80 -3.90 17.42 15.93
CA ASP A 80 -2.95 18.53 15.87
C ASP A 80 -1.62 18.16 16.53
N GLY A 81 -0.51 18.44 15.84
CA GLY A 81 0.85 18.11 16.29
C GLY A 81 1.37 16.74 15.83
N GLU A 82 0.52 15.93 15.20
CA GLU A 82 0.91 14.65 14.59
C GLU A 82 1.22 14.80 13.09
N PHE A 83 1.79 13.76 12.49
CA PHE A 83 2.14 13.77 11.07
C PHE A 83 0.92 13.53 10.18
N ILE A 84 0.46 14.59 9.48
CA ILE A 84 -0.67 14.52 8.53
C ILE A 84 -0.53 13.41 7.48
N SER A 85 0.72 13.01 7.17
CA SER A 85 1.04 11.90 6.27
C SER A 85 0.48 10.54 6.70
N TYR A 86 -0.05 10.41 7.92
CA TYR A 86 -0.80 9.22 8.34
C TYR A 86 -2.25 9.22 7.84
N GLY A 87 -2.85 10.38 7.56
CA GLY A 87 -4.25 10.51 7.16
C GLY A 87 -4.47 10.96 5.71
N ALA A 88 -3.50 11.65 5.10
CA ALA A 88 -3.60 12.13 3.72
C ALA A 88 -2.23 12.18 3.01
N PRO A 89 -2.20 12.16 1.66
CA PRO A 89 -1.02 12.54 0.90
C PRO A 89 -0.53 13.94 1.31
N TYR A 90 0.75 14.09 1.59
CA TYR A 90 1.28 15.37 2.09
C TYR A 90 1.17 16.48 1.04
N ASP A 91 1.34 16.14 -0.24
CA ASP A 91 1.16 17.05 -1.37
C ASP A 91 -0.29 17.50 -1.57
N PHE A 92 -1.29 16.70 -1.19
CA PHE A 92 -2.68 17.14 -1.12
C PHE A 92 -2.86 18.19 -0.02
N TYR A 93 -2.38 17.89 1.18
CA TYR A 93 -2.50 18.78 2.34
C TYR A 93 -1.92 20.18 2.08
N VAL A 94 -0.66 20.27 1.61
CA VAL A 94 0.00 21.56 1.38
C VAL A 94 -0.63 22.38 0.24
N ASN A 95 -1.35 21.72 -0.67
CA ASN A 95 -2.07 22.37 -1.76
C ASN A 95 -3.54 22.66 -1.41
N GLY A 96 -3.96 22.43 -0.17
CA GLY A 96 -5.33 22.70 0.31
C GLY A 96 -6.38 21.70 -0.19
N ASP A 97 -5.95 20.56 -0.74
CA ASP A 97 -6.85 19.45 -1.08
C ASP A 97 -7.24 18.70 0.20
N LYS A 98 -8.55 18.48 0.36
CA LYS A 98 -9.14 17.90 1.57
C LYS A 98 -9.29 16.38 1.50
N ARG A 99 -8.94 15.75 0.39
CA ARG A 99 -9.02 14.29 0.23
C ARG A 99 -8.02 13.60 1.16
N THR A 100 -8.52 12.66 1.96
CA THR A 100 -7.74 11.78 2.83
C THR A 100 -7.43 10.46 2.12
N TYR A 101 -6.73 9.54 2.78
CA TYR A 101 -6.51 8.21 2.24
C TYR A 101 -7.80 7.39 2.06
N GLU A 102 -8.90 7.75 2.74
CA GLU A 102 -10.21 7.11 2.50
C GLU A 102 -10.70 7.30 1.06
N PHE A 103 -10.35 8.42 0.42
CA PHE A 103 -10.70 8.67 -0.98
C PHE A 103 -10.27 7.50 -1.87
N PHE A 104 -9.07 6.95 -1.65
CA PHE A 104 -8.48 5.86 -2.42
C PHE A 104 -9.17 4.51 -2.22
N THR A 105 -10.10 4.39 -1.26
CA THR A 105 -10.93 3.19 -1.05
C THR A 105 -12.24 3.23 -1.85
N THR A 106 -12.58 4.39 -2.43
CA THR A 106 -13.81 4.58 -3.21
C THR A 106 -13.61 4.18 -4.67
N LYS A 107 -14.72 3.95 -5.39
CA LYS A 107 -14.66 3.71 -6.85
C LYS A 107 -14.01 4.88 -7.60
N GLU A 108 -14.29 6.11 -7.18
CA GLU A 108 -13.70 7.31 -7.79
C GLU A 108 -12.20 7.39 -7.51
N GLY A 109 -11.77 7.14 -6.27
CA GLY A 109 -10.36 7.14 -5.91
C GLY A 109 -9.56 6.03 -6.59
N MET A 110 -10.13 4.83 -6.74
CA MET A 110 -9.48 3.74 -7.48
C MET A 110 -9.33 4.07 -8.96
N LYS A 111 -10.35 4.68 -9.59
CA LYS A 111 -10.25 5.17 -10.96
C LYS A 111 -9.21 6.29 -11.11
N PHE A 112 -9.16 7.21 -10.14
CA PHE A 112 -8.14 8.26 -10.09
C PHE A 112 -6.74 7.66 -9.97
N THR A 113 -6.55 6.69 -9.07
CA THR A 113 -5.27 6.02 -8.84
C THR A 113 -4.79 5.27 -10.09
N ALA A 114 -5.69 4.57 -10.76
CA ALA A 114 -5.42 3.85 -12.01
C ALA A 114 -5.07 4.77 -13.19
N SER A 115 -5.30 6.09 -13.10
CA SER A 115 -4.90 7.00 -14.18
C SER A 115 -3.39 7.28 -14.19
N TYR A 116 -2.66 6.90 -13.14
CA TYR A 116 -1.23 7.20 -13.02
C TYR A 116 -0.40 6.11 -12.34
N THR A 117 -0.99 4.98 -11.94
CA THR A 117 -0.27 3.86 -11.32
C THR A 117 -0.76 2.51 -11.82
N ASP A 118 0.05 1.50 -11.55
CA ASP A 118 -0.18 0.09 -11.88
C ASP A 118 -0.55 -0.73 -10.64
N GLY A 119 -0.46 -0.13 -9.45
CA GLY A 119 -0.84 -0.77 -8.20
C GLY A 119 -1.06 0.21 -7.05
N ILE A 120 -1.60 -0.34 -5.97
CA ILE A 120 -1.85 0.35 -4.70
C ILE A 120 -1.28 -0.48 -3.56
N GLY A 121 -0.52 0.16 -2.67
CA GLY A 121 0.12 -0.47 -1.52
C GLY A 121 -0.51 0.07 -0.23
N PRO A 122 -1.58 -0.55 0.28
CA PRO A 122 -2.25 -0.06 1.48
C PRO A 122 -1.58 -0.55 2.76
N TRP A 123 -1.77 0.18 3.86
CA TRP A 123 -1.67 -0.46 5.16
C TRP A 123 -2.69 -1.62 5.25
N LYS A 124 -2.25 -2.80 5.70
CA LYS A 124 -3.05 -4.03 5.65
C LYS A 124 -4.49 -3.97 6.27
N PRO A 125 -4.81 -3.15 7.29
CA PRO A 125 -6.17 -3.00 7.80
C PRO A 125 -7.20 -2.45 6.80
N PHE A 126 -6.78 -1.79 5.71
CA PHE A 126 -7.70 -1.42 4.62
C PHE A 126 -8.34 -2.65 3.96
N ILE A 127 -7.69 -3.82 4.04
CA ILE A 127 -8.17 -5.08 3.48
C ILE A 127 -8.84 -5.92 4.57
N ILE A 128 -8.14 -6.19 5.68
CA ILE A 128 -8.67 -6.96 6.81
C ILE A 128 -8.29 -6.23 8.09
N SER A 129 -9.28 -5.62 8.75
CA SER A 129 -9.09 -4.96 10.05
C SER A 129 -9.51 -5.88 11.20
N TYR A 130 -9.43 -5.38 12.43
CA TYR A 130 -9.83 -6.11 13.62
C TYR A 130 -10.51 -5.19 14.63
N LYS A 131 -11.45 -5.75 15.40
CA LYS A 131 -12.03 -5.14 16.60
C LYS A 131 -11.16 -5.45 17.80
N SER A 132 -11.12 -4.51 18.75
CA SER A 132 -10.42 -4.67 20.03
C SER A 132 -11.33 -4.26 21.19
N ASP A 133 -11.75 -5.24 22.00
CA ASP A 133 -12.62 -5.08 23.15
C ASP A 133 -12.03 -5.74 24.40
N SER A 134 -11.66 -4.94 25.40
CA SER A 134 -11.30 -5.42 26.75
C SER A 134 -10.36 -6.65 26.77
N ASN A 135 -9.34 -6.64 25.90
CA ASN A 135 -8.30 -7.68 25.66
C ASN A 135 -8.64 -8.78 24.64
N ASN A 136 -9.81 -8.77 24.02
CA ASN A 136 -10.12 -9.67 22.91
C ASN A 136 -9.86 -8.95 21.58
N ILE A 137 -9.39 -9.73 20.60
CA ILE A 137 -9.21 -9.31 19.22
C ILE A 137 -10.12 -10.18 18.36
N THR A 138 -10.96 -9.54 17.56
CA THR A 138 -11.83 -10.23 16.60
C THR A 138 -11.56 -9.69 15.21
N LEU A 139 -11.16 -10.56 14.28
CA LEU A 139 -10.96 -10.17 12.89
C LEU A 139 -12.29 -9.78 12.25
N LEU A 140 -12.24 -8.75 11.41
CA LEU A 140 -13.35 -8.39 10.55
C LEU A 140 -13.25 -9.14 9.22
N GLU A 141 -14.40 -9.29 8.57
CA GLU A 141 -14.44 -9.81 7.20
C GLU A 141 -13.61 -8.93 6.26
N PRO A 142 -12.96 -9.51 5.23
CA PRO A 142 -12.25 -8.75 4.22
C PRO A 142 -13.16 -7.69 3.57
N THR A 143 -12.64 -6.49 3.42
CA THR A 143 -13.31 -5.42 2.68
C THR A 143 -13.35 -5.76 1.17
N ASN A 144 -14.09 -4.98 0.40
CA ASN A 144 -14.06 -5.07 -1.06
C ASN A 144 -12.84 -4.41 -1.70
N PHE A 145 -11.84 -3.95 -0.92
CA PHE A 145 -10.72 -3.14 -1.40
C PHE A 145 -9.94 -3.83 -2.54
N VAL A 146 -9.51 -5.08 -2.33
CA VAL A 146 -8.73 -5.83 -3.33
C VAL A 146 -9.52 -6.00 -4.62
N LYS A 147 -10.76 -6.47 -4.51
CA LYS A 147 -11.67 -6.63 -5.66
C LYS A 147 -11.84 -5.31 -6.42
N LEU A 148 -12.05 -4.20 -5.71
CA LEU A 148 -12.25 -2.90 -6.33
C LEU A 148 -10.99 -2.41 -7.05
N ALA A 149 -9.80 -2.57 -6.45
CA ALA A 149 -8.52 -2.28 -7.08
C ALA A 149 -8.32 -3.10 -8.37
N HIS A 150 -8.56 -4.41 -8.32
CA HIS A 150 -8.48 -5.30 -9.47
C HIS A 150 -9.44 -4.91 -10.60
N THR A 151 -10.67 -4.45 -10.30
CA THR A 151 -11.60 -3.97 -11.34
C THR A 151 -11.09 -2.74 -12.10
N HIS A 152 -10.09 -2.03 -11.56
CA HIS A 152 -9.42 -0.90 -12.20
C HIS A 152 -8.00 -1.25 -12.70
N GLY A 153 -7.63 -2.54 -12.70
CA GLY A 153 -6.32 -3.00 -13.18
C GLY A 153 -5.15 -2.72 -12.24
N LEU A 154 -5.42 -2.39 -10.97
CA LEU A 154 -4.39 -2.11 -9.97
C LEU A 154 -4.00 -3.39 -9.22
N GLN A 155 -2.70 -3.71 -9.17
CA GLN A 155 -2.17 -4.71 -8.25
C GLN A 155 -2.25 -4.21 -6.79
N VAL A 156 -2.37 -5.13 -5.83
CA VAL A 156 -2.49 -4.80 -4.40
C VAL A 156 -1.35 -5.41 -3.60
N HIS A 157 -0.48 -4.57 -3.03
CA HIS A 157 0.70 -4.97 -2.25
C HIS A 157 0.66 -4.38 -0.82
N PRO A 158 -0.09 -4.96 0.13
CA PRO A 158 -0.21 -4.42 1.47
C PRO A 158 1.10 -4.46 2.26
N TYR A 159 1.21 -3.55 3.24
CA TYR A 159 2.31 -3.48 4.20
C TYR A 159 1.78 -3.33 5.64
N THR A 160 2.54 -3.64 6.70
CA THR A 160 3.71 -4.53 6.74
C THR A 160 3.36 -5.75 7.59
N PHE A 161 3.76 -6.93 7.14
CA PHE A 161 3.61 -8.18 7.85
C PHE A 161 4.79 -8.33 8.81
N ARG A 162 4.47 -8.50 10.10
CA ARG A 162 5.44 -8.49 11.21
C ARG A 162 5.03 -9.57 12.20
N ASN A 163 5.95 -10.46 12.54
CA ASN A 163 5.59 -11.66 13.31
C ASN A 163 5.17 -11.32 14.75
N GLU A 164 5.62 -10.19 15.28
CA GLU A 164 5.21 -9.65 16.58
C GLU A 164 3.77 -9.10 16.60
N ASN A 165 3.17 -8.80 15.44
CA ASN A 165 1.79 -8.36 15.34
C ASN A 165 0.85 -9.57 15.42
N ILE A 166 0.37 -9.84 16.63
CA ILE A 166 -0.45 -11.03 16.89
C ILE A 166 -1.93 -10.88 16.51
N GLN A 167 -2.38 -9.68 16.13
CA GLN A 167 -3.80 -9.36 15.92
C GLN A 167 -4.42 -10.18 14.78
N TRP A 168 -3.67 -10.43 13.70
CA TRP A 168 -4.11 -11.26 12.56
C TRP A 168 -3.65 -12.71 12.63
N SER A 169 -2.53 -12.96 13.30
CA SER A 169 -1.86 -14.25 13.27
C SER A 169 -2.37 -15.21 14.33
N GLY A 170 -2.98 -14.70 15.42
CA GLY A 170 -3.34 -15.53 16.57
C GLY A 170 -2.11 -16.24 17.16
N ARG A 171 -0.95 -15.57 17.13
CA ARG A 171 0.39 -16.08 17.50
C ARG A 171 1.02 -17.10 16.54
N ASN A 172 0.37 -17.42 15.41
CA ASN A 172 1.00 -18.15 14.31
C ASN A 172 1.10 -17.24 13.08
N PRO A 173 2.28 -16.66 12.78
CA PRO A 173 2.45 -15.71 11.67
C PRO A 173 1.94 -16.23 10.31
N GLU A 174 2.00 -17.54 10.06
CA GLU A 174 1.49 -18.15 8.83
C GLU A 174 0.00 -17.85 8.59
N ASN A 175 -0.81 -17.80 9.65
CA ASN A 175 -2.23 -17.49 9.55
C ASN A 175 -2.47 -16.10 8.96
N GLU A 176 -1.65 -15.11 9.33
CA GLU A 176 -1.78 -13.76 8.79
C GLU A 176 -1.53 -13.78 7.28
N TYR A 177 -0.47 -14.44 6.81
CA TYR A 177 -0.21 -14.54 5.38
C TYR A 177 -1.35 -15.22 4.62
N HIS A 178 -1.86 -16.35 5.13
CA HIS A 178 -2.98 -17.08 4.49
C HIS A 178 -4.25 -16.24 4.42
N LEU A 179 -4.57 -15.45 5.46
CA LEU A 179 -5.72 -14.53 5.45
C LEU A 179 -5.65 -13.55 4.28
N PHE A 180 -4.50 -12.92 4.06
CA PHE A 180 -4.35 -11.91 3.01
C PHE A 180 -4.18 -12.54 1.62
N PHE A 181 -3.56 -13.71 1.49
CA PHE A 181 -3.57 -14.46 0.22
C PHE A 181 -4.99 -14.86 -0.18
N ASN A 182 -5.81 -15.32 0.77
CA ASN A 182 -7.23 -15.61 0.54
C ASN A 182 -8.03 -14.35 0.14
N ALA A 183 -7.66 -13.18 0.66
CA ALA A 183 -8.26 -11.90 0.24
C ALA A 183 -7.85 -11.47 -1.19
N GLY A 184 -6.89 -12.16 -1.81
CA GLY A 184 -6.51 -11.98 -3.21
C GLY A 184 -5.39 -10.97 -3.45
N VAL A 185 -4.53 -10.69 -2.47
CA VAL A 185 -3.39 -9.77 -2.67
C VAL A 185 -2.39 -10.33 -3.69
N ASP A 186 -1.77 -9.45 -4.49
CA ASP A 186 -0.84 -9.83 -5.57
C ASP A 186 0.60 -10.03 -5.08
N GLY A 187 0.88 -9.54 -3.88
CA GLY A 187 2.18 -9.53 -3.21
C GLY A 187 2.03 -8.82 -1.86
N LEU A 188 3.09 -8.75 -1.05
CA LEU A 188 3.05 -8.04 0.24
C LEU A 188 4.44 -7.61 0.68
N PHE A 189 4.50 -6.64 1.58
CA PHE A 189 5.72 -6.25 2.28
C PHE A 189 5.78 -6.91 3.65
N THR A 190 6.87 -7.62 3.92
CA THR A 190 7.12 -8.29 5.20
C THR A 190 8.52 -7.95 5.71
N ASP A 191 8.69 -7.93 7.03
CA ASP A 191 10.00 -7.90 7.67
C ASP A 191 10.59 -9.32 7.84
N HIS A 192 9.86 -10.37 7.41
CA HIS A 192 10.15 -11.80 7.59
C HIS A 192 9.98 -12.60 6.29
N THR A 193 10.91 -12.43 5.35
CA THR A 193 10.82 -13.01 3.99
C THR A 193 10.80 -14.54 3.98
N GLU A 194 11.54 -15.19 4.89
CA GLU A 194 11.59 -16.66 4.96
C GLU A 194 10.21 -17.23 5.34
N GLU A 195 9.57 -16.66 6.37
CA GLU A 195 8.25 -17.03 6.83
C GLU A 195 7.18 -16.79 5.77
N ALA A 196 7.21 -15.64 5.09
CA ALA A 196 6.27 -15.35 4.00
C ALA A 196 6.40 -16.35 2.84
N THR A 197 7.63 -16.75 2.50
CA THR A 197 7.89 -17.75 1.44
C THR A 197 7.35 -19.13 1.84
N LYS A 198 7.58 -19.55 3.08
CA LYS A 198 7.02 -20.80 3.63
C LYS A 198 5.50 -20.78 3.61
N ALA A 199 4.89 -19.68 4.06
CA ALA A 199 3.45 -19.51 4.07
C ALA A 199 2.84 -19.52 2.65
N LEU A 200 3.51 -18.93 1.66
CA LEU A 200 3.06 -18.98 0.27
C LEU A 200 3.04 -20.41 -0.27
N ASN A 201 4.10 -21.18 -0.02
CA ASN A 201 4.18 -22.57 -0.48
C ASN A 201 3.08 -23.43 0.15
N SER A 202 2.89 -23.35 1.47
CA SER A 202 1.84 -24.11 2.16
C SER A 202 0.43 -23.68 1.73
N TRP A 203 0.21 -22.39 1.47
CA TRP A 203 -1.06 -21.88 0.93
C TRP A 203 -1.36 -22.44 -0.46
N LEU A 204 -0.36 -22.45 -1.36
CA LEU A 204 -0.50 -23.01 -2.71
C LEU A 204 -0.77 -24.52 -2.69
N GLU A 205 -0.16 -25.27 -1.77
CA GLU A 205 -0.40 -26.69 -1.59
C GLU A 205 -1.84 -26.97 -1.15
N LYS A 206 -2.36 -26.26 -0.14
CA LYS A 206 -3.76 -26.38 0.31
C LYS A 206 -4.76 -26.12 -0.83
N ASN A 207 -4.57 -25.03 -1.57
CA ASN A 207 -5.47 -24.63 -2.66
C ASN A 207 -5.41 -25.55 -3.89
N LYS A 208 -4.34 -26.33 -4.06
CA LYS A 208 -4.28 -27.38 -5.10
C LYS A 208 -5.13 -28.58 -4.71
N VAL A 209 -5.12 -28.97 -3.43
CA VAL A 209 -5.88 -30.11 -2.91
C VAL A 209 -7.39 -29.84 -2.94
N GLU A 210 -7.82 -28.63 -2.60
CA GLU A 210 -9.25 -28.27 -2.59
C GLU A 210 -9.89 -28.17 -3.99
N LYS A 211 -9.07 -28.12 -5.05
CA LYS A 211 -9.52 -28.07 -6.45
C LYS A 211 -9.55 -29.44 -7.15
N GLN A 212 -9.15 -30.51 -6.45
CA GLN A 212 -9.23 -31.90 -6.91
C GLN A 212 -10.47 -32.59 -6.34
#